data_AF-T1FGR0-F1
#
_entry.id   AF-T1FGR0-F1
#
_cell.length_a   1.000
_cell.length_b   1.000
_cell.length_c   1.000
_cell.angle_alpha   90.00
_cell.angle_beta   90.00
_cell.angle_gamma   90.00
#
_symmetry.space_group_name_H-M   'P 1'
#
loop_
_entity.id
_entity.type
_entity.pdbx_description
1 polymer ?
#
loop_
_entity_poly.entity_id
_entity_poly.type
_entity_poly.pdbx_seq_one_letter_code
_entity_poly.pdbx_strand_id
1 'polypeptide(L)'
;MADELCNDEALTSVENMYQVTMLEIIDIVITELSDRFESLNNVNSMFGFLSGVKIEEMQTADLKIKAENLANIYSADLNIDEFMFEIESFKHHALTVDKKMSNKYIYTNTCSHVHHSMNTVMSHIVPKGDSIVTTETEKFAY
;
A
#
# COMPACT_ATOMS: atom_id res chain seq x y z
N MET A 1 28.82 57.83 18.85
CA MET A 1 28.25 57.24 17.63
C MET A 1 27.84 55.84 18.03
N ALA A 2 26.55 55.64 18.29
CA ALA A 2 26.02 54.45 18.96
C ALA A 2 24.83 53.93 18.15
N ASP A 3 25.13 53.38 16.97
CA ASP A 3 24.08 52.91 16.04
C ASP A 3 24.46 51.63 15.28
N GLU A 4 25.48 50.88 15.74
CA GLU A 4 26.01 49.72 15.00
C GLU A 4 26.01 48.40 15.80
N LEU A 5 25.21 48.29 16.87
CA LEU A 5 25.14 47.07 17.70
C LEU A 5 23.77 46.38 17.71
N CYS A 6 22.75 46.94 17.04
CA CYS A 6 21.38 46.40 17.09
C CYS A 6 21.09 45.35 15.99
N ASN A 7 21.85 45.37 14.88
CA ASN A 7 21.54 44.55 13.71
C ASN A 7 21.99 43.08 13.86
N ASP A 8 23.11 42.84 14.54
CA ASP A 8 23.71 41.50 14.67
C ASP A 8 22.90 40.59 15.61
N GLU A 9 22.34 41.13 16.70
CA GLU A 9 21.45 40.37 17.60
C GLU A 9 20.12 40.01 16.93
N ALA A 10 19.53 40.94 16.16
CA ALA A 10 18.31 40.70 15.42
C ALA A 10 18.50 39.64 14.31
N LEU A 11 19.62 39.70 13.58
CA LEU A 11 19.97 38.72 12.56
C LEU A 11 20.18 37.32 13.19
N THR A 12 20.92 37.25 14.31
CA THR A 12 21.16 36.01 15.06
C THR A 12 19.84 35.39 15.56
N SER A 13 18.87 36.22 15.98
CA SER A 13 17.54 35.76 16.40
C SER A 13 16.75 35.13 15.26
N VAL A 14 16.82 35.67 14.05
CA VAL A 14 16.14 35.13 12.87
C VAL A 14 16.79 33.81 12.42
N GLU A 15 18.12 33.76 12.41
CA GLU A 15 18.86 32.52 12.09
C GLU A 15 18.54 31.39 13.08
N ASN A 16 18.50 31.69 14.38
CA ASN A 16 18.11 30.72 15.40
C ASN A 16 16.67 30.25 15.23
N MET A 17 15.73 31.16 14.92
CA MET A 17 14.34 30.79 14.66
C MET A 17 14.20 29.90 13.42
N TYR A 18 14.95 30.20 12.35
CA TYR A 18 15.00 29.37 11.15
C TYR A 18 15.57 27.97 11.46
N GLN A 19 16.68 27.88 12.21
CA GLN A 19 17.28 26.60 12.60
C GLN A 19 16.31 25.75 13.43
N VAL A 20 15.65 26.35 14.42
CA VAL A 20 14.64 25.66 15.24
C VAL A 20 13.49 25.15 14.36
N THR A 21 12.95 26.01 13.49
CA THR A 21 11.86 25.63 12.58
C THR A 21 12.29 24.49 11.65
N MET A 22 13.51 24.53 11.13
CA MET A 22 14.03 23.46 10.28
C MET A 22 14.19 22.13 11.02
N LEU A 23 14.65 22.16 12.28
CA LEU A 23 14.73 20.95 13.11
C LEU A 23 13.35 20.36 13.38
N GLU A 24 12.36 21.20 13.71
CA GLU A 24 10.98 20.76 13.90
C GLU A 24 10.40 20.13 12.63
N ILE A 25 10.65 20.72 11.45
CA ILE A 25 10.24 20.14 10.17
C ILE A 25 10.90 18.78 9.94
N ILE A 26 12.20 18.66 10.22
CA ILE A 26 12.93 17.39 10.06
C ILE A 26 12.34 16.33 10.99
N ASP A 27 12.07 16.65 12.25
CA ASP A 27 11.49 15.72 13.23
C ASP A 27 10.10 15.24 12.79
N ILE A 28 9.27 16.15 12.26
CA ILE A 28 7.96 15.79 11.69
C ILE A 28 8.15 14.84 10.50
N VAL A 29 9.04 15.16 9.57
CA VAL A 29 9.30 14.31 8.39
C VAL A 29 9.77 12.92 8.81
N ILE A 30 10.66 12.82 9.79
CA ILE A 30 11.16 11.54 10.32
C ILE A 30 10.01 10.73 10.93
N THR A 31 9.17 11.37 11.74
CA THR A 31 8.05 10.72 12.42
C THR A 31 7.05 10.19 11.40
N GLU A 32 6.59 11.04 10.49
CA GLU A 32 5.61 10.67 9.45
C GLU A 32 6.13 9.56 8.51
N LEU A 33 7.42 9.60 8.14
CA LEU A 33 8.00 8.53 7.32
C LEU A 33 8.11 7.21 8.09
N SER A 34 8.42 7.27 9.39
CA SER A 34 8.51 6.08 10.24
C SER A 34 7.14 5.43 10.40
N ASP A 35 6.11 6.22 10.69
CA ASP A 35 4.73 5.75 10.86
C ASP A 35 4.19 5.12 9.56
N ARG A 36 4.50 5.74 8.41
CA ARG A 36 4.15 5.19 7.09
C ARG A 36 4.88 3.88 6.81
N PHE A 37 6.16 3.78 7.16
CA PHE A 37 6.93 2.56 6.96
C PHE A 37 6.41 1.42 7.85
N GLU A 38 6.08 1.70 9.10
CA GLU A 38 5.49 0.73 10.02
C GLU A 38 4.12 0.25 9.52
N SER A 39 3.28 1.18 9.07
CA SER A 39 1.97 0.85 8.49
C SER A 39 2.09 -0.06 7.27
N LEU A 40 3.02 0.25 6.35
CA LEU A 40 3.30 -0.60 5.18
C LEU A 40 3.83 -1.97 5.57
N ASN A 41 4.72 -2.04 6.57
CA ASN A 41 5.23 -3.31 7.07
C ASN A 41 4.13 -4.15 7.71
N ASN A 42 3.19 -3.54 8.42
CA ASN A 42 2.05 -4.25 8.98
C ASN A 42 1.18 -4.86 7.87
N VAL A 43 0.84 -4.09 6.84
CA VAL A 43 0.11 -4.60 5.67
C VAL A 43 0.87 -5.77 5.01
N ASN A 44 2.18 -5.61 4.79
CA ASN A 44 2.99 -6.68 4.20
C ASN A 44 3.10 -7.92 5.12
N SER A 45 3.12 -7.75 6.44
CA SER A 45 3.12 -8.86 7.39
C SER A 45 1.83 -9.69 7.31
N MET A 46 0.69 -9.02 7.15
CA MET A 46 -0.62 -9.66 7.07
C MET A 46 -0.90 -10.28 5.70
N PHE A 47 -0.62 -9.55 4.62
CA PHE A 47 -1.02 -9.92 3.26
C PHE A 47 0.12 -10.37 2.36
N GLY A 48 1.38 -10.16 2.73
CA GLY A 48 2.55 -10.39 1.85
C GLY A 48 2.71 -11.85 1.40
N PHE A 49 2.14 -12.80 2.13
CA PHE A 49 2.10 -14.21 1.72
C PHE A 49 1.27 -14.46 0.47
N LEU A 50 0.38 -13.54 0.08
CA LEU A 50 -0.44 -13.60 -1.13
C LEU A 50 0.31 -13.21 -2.40
N SER A 51 1.60 -12.89 -2.30
CA SER A 51 2.43 -12.68 -3.49
C SER A 51 2.68 -14.02 -4.20
N GLY A 52 2.67 -14.02 -5.54
CA GLY A 52 2.84 -15.24 -6.34
C GLY A 52 4.11 -16.02 -5.97
N VAL A 53 5.22 -15.33 -5.73
CA VAL A 53 6.49 -15.94 -5.28
C VAL A 53 6.31 -16.63 -3.92
N LYS A 54 5.67 -15.98 -2.95
CA LYS A 54 5.47 -16.58 -1.61
C LYS A 54 4.48 -17.75 -1.65
N ILE A 55 3.43 -17.67 -2.45
CA ILE A 55 2.51 -18.78 -2.66
C ILE A 55 3.24 -19.99 -3.28
N GLU A 56 4.17 -19.75 -4.21
CA GLU A 56 4.96 -20.82 -4.84
C GLU A 56 5.94 -21.48 -3.88
N GLU A 57 6.73 -20.68 -3.16
CA GLU A 57 7.83 -21.16 -2.32
C GLU A 57 7.38 -21.75 -0.98
N MET A 58 6.35 -21.17 -0.36
CA MET A 58 5.90 -21.53 0.99
C MET A 58 5.22 -22.89 1.00
N GLN A 59 5.38 -23.69 2.06
CA GLN A 59 4.69 -24.97 2.17
C GLN A 59 3.17 -24.79 2.26
N THR A 60 2.40 -25.74 1.72
CA THR A 60 0.93 -25.63 1.67
C THR A 60 0.32 -25.54 3.09
N ALA A 61 0.89 -26.26 4.06
CA ALA A 61 0.46 -26.18 5.46
C ALA A 61 0.64 -24.76 6.03
N ASP A 62 1.79 -24.12 5.80
CA ASP A 62 2.08 -22.77 6.29
C ASP A 62 1.19 -21.71 5.63
N LEU A 63 0.90 -21.87 4.33
CA LEU A 63 -0.04 -21.01 3.60
C LEU A 63 -1.45 -21.12 4.18
N LYS A 64 -1.90 -22.33 4.50
CA LYS A 64 -3.22 -22.55 5.12
C LYS A 64 -3.29 -21.92 6.51
N ILE A 65 -2.23 -21.99 7.32
CA ILE A 65 -2.16 -21.31 8.62
C ILE A 65 -2.24 -19.79 8.45
N LYS A 66 -1.53 -19.21 7.48
CA LYS A 66 -1.60 -17.76 7.20
C LYS A 66 -2.97 -17.34 6.66
N ALA A 67 -3.57 -18.15 5.80
CA ALA A 67 -4.90 -17.91 5.27
C ALA A 67 -5.97 -17.97 6.37
N GLU A 68 -5.91 -18.97 7.24
CA GLU A 68 -6.77 -19.11 8.42
C GLU A 68 -6.64 -17.91 9.36
N ASN A 69 -5.42 -17.50 9.69
CA ASN A 69 -5.18 -16.33 10.54
C ASN A 69 -5.77 -15.06 9.92
N LEU A 70 -5.58 -14.86 8.61
CA LEU A 70 -6.13 -13.70 7.91
C LEU A 70 -7.67 -13.72 7.90
N ALA A 71 -8.26 -14.87 7.61
CA ALA A 71 -9.72 -15.03 7.59
C ALA A 71 -10.35 -14.89 8.98
N ASN A 72 -9.65 -15.30 10.05
CA ASN A 72 -10.11 -15.05 11.42
C ASN A 72 -10.16 -13.54 11.74
N ILE A 73 -9.17 -12.77 11.31
CA ILE A 73 -9.12 -11.32 11.55
C ILE A 73 -10.19 -10.59 10.74
N TYR A 74 -10.41 -11.02 9.50
CA TYR A 74 -11.42 -10.46 8.58
C TYR A 74 -12.63 -11.38 8.43
N SER A 75 -13.13 -11.95 9.53
CA SER A 75 -14.19 -12.97 9.52
C SER A 75 -15.55 -12.47 9.02
N ALA A 76 -15.75 -11.15 8.96
CA ALA A 76 -16.91 -10.54 8.32
C ALA A 76 -16.84 -10.59 6.79
N ASP A 77 -15.63 -10.62 6.22
CA ASP A 77 -15.36 -10.52 4.78
C ASP A 77 -14.88 -11.85 4.18
N LEU A 78 -14.22 -12.70 4.98
CA LEU A 78 -13.57 -13.93 4.55
C LEU A 78 -14.15 -15.14 5.29
N ASN A 79 -14.70 -16.07 4.51
CA ASN A 79 -15.01 -17.39 5.02
C ASN A 79 -13.72 -18.22 5.13
N ILE A 80 -13.45 -18.77 6.32
CA ILE A 80 -12.20 -19.48 6.62
C ILE A 80 -12.02 -20.72 5.73
N ASP A 81 -13.05 -21.57 5.66
CA ASP A 81 -12.98 -22.83 4.92
C ASP A 81 -12.81 -22.59 3.42
N GLU A 82 -13.56 -21.63 2.87
CA GLU A 82 -13.48 -21.22 1.46
C GLU A 82 -12.11 -20.63 1.13
N PHE A 83 -11.63 -19.67 1.91
CA PHE A 83 -10.38 -18.99 1.64
C PHE A 83 -9.17 -19.92 1.74
N MET A 84 -9.14 -20.81 2.75
CA MET A 84 -8.09 -21.82 2.87
C MET A 84 -8.07 -22.78 1.69
N PHE A 85 -9.25 -23.20 1.22
CA PHE A 85 -9.38 -24.07 0.06
C PHE A 85 -8.93 -23.37 -1.24
N GLU A 86 -9.32 -22.11 -1.43
CA GLU A 86 -8.94 -21.31 -2.59
C GLU A 86 -7.42 -21.09 -2.67
N ILE A 87 -6.76 -20.76 -1.56
CA ILE A 87 -5.30 -20.55 -1.54
C ILE A 87 -4.54 -21.83 -1.86
N GLU A 88 -4.96 -22.97 -1.30
CA GLU A 88 -4.39 -24.28 -1.63
C GLU A 88 -4.59 -24.62 -3.11
N SER A 89 -5.82 -24.45 -3.60
CA SER A 89 -6.16 -24.69 -5.00
C SER A 89 -5.36 -23.79 -5.94
N PHE A 90 -5.25 -22.50 -5.63
CA PHE A 90 -4.52 -21.52 -6.42
C PHE A 90 -3.05 -21.89 -6.55
N LYS A 91 -2.40 -22.27 -5.44
CA LYS A 91 -1.01 -22.74 -5.47
C LYS A 91 -0.82 -23.92 -6.44
N HIS A 92 -1.72 -24.90 -6.39
CA HIS A 92 -1.59 -26.09 -7.22
C HIS A 92 -1.97 -25.85 -8.69
N HIS A 93 -2.92 -24.96 -8.97
CA HIS A 93 -3.47 -24.79 -10.32
C HIS A 93 -2.90 -23.57 -11.05
N ALA A 94 -2.91 -22.38 -10.44
CA ALA A 94 -2.52 -21.14 -11.12
C ALA A 94 -1.01 -21.12 -11.45
N LEU A 95 -0.17 -21.59 -10.52
CA LEU A 95 1.29 -21.66 -10.74
C LEU A 95 1.68 -22.73 -11.78
N THR A 96 0.85 -23.75 -11.96
CA THR A 96 1.08 -24.80 -12.96
C THR A 96 0.65 -24.34 -14.35
N VAL A 97 -0.34 -23.46 -14.43
CA VAL A 97 -0.74 -22.78 -15.67
C VAL A 97 0.36 -21.81 -16.13
N ASP A 98 0.99 -21.04 -15.23
CA ASP A 98 2.12 -20.17 -15.59
C ASP A 98 3.32 -20.95 -16.15
N LYS A 99 3.67 -22.09 -15.54
CA LYS A 99 4.74 -22.97 -16.03
C LYS A 99 4.40 -23.66 -17.35
N LYS A 100 3.12 -24.01 -17.59
CA LYS A 100 2.67 -24.60 -18.86
C LYS A 100 2.48 -23.57 -19.98
N MET A 101 2.13 -22.31 -19.66
CA MET A 101 2.00 -21.20 -20.60
C MET A 101 3.34 -20.56 -20.99
N SER A 102 4.43 -20.90 -20.28
CA SER A 102 5.80 -20.65 -20.72
C SER A 102 6.13 -21.27 -22.09
N ASN A 103 5.23 -22.10 -22.65
CA ASN A 103 5.38 -22.69 -23.99
C ASN A 103 4.36 -22.23 -25.06
N LYS A 104 3.38 -21.37 -24.74
CA LYS A 104 2.53 -20.67 -25.73
C LYS A 104 1.49 -19.80 -25.01
N TYR A 105 1.37 -18.54 -25.43
CA TYR A 105 0.30 -17.60 -25.09
C TYR A 105 -1.07 -18.26 -24.84
N ILE A 106 -1.77 -17.84 -23.77
CA ILE A 106 -3.05 -17.07 -23.81
C ILE A 106 -3.61 -16.94 -22.38
N TYR A 107 -3.66 -15.70 -21.86
CA TYR A 107 -4.52 -15.29 -20.74
C TYR A 107 -5.98 -15.59 -21.08
N THR A 108 -6.72 -16.33 -20.25
CA THR A 108 -8.16 -16.14 -20.00
C THR A 108 -8.70 -17.09 -18.91
N ASN A 109 -9.49 -16.50 -18.00
CA ASN A 109 -10.63 -17.09 -17.27
C ASN A 109 -10.52 -17.69 -15.85
N THR A 110 -9.48 -17.42 -15.06
CA THR A 110 -9.59 -17.58 -13.58
C THR A 110 -9.31 -16.30 -12.79
N CYS A 111 -8.82 -15.24 -13.45
CA CYS A 111 -8.52 -13.98 -12.80
C CYS A 111 -9.77 -13.12 -12.49
N SER A 112 -10.93 -13.37 -13.11
CA SER A 112 -12.07 -12.45 -12.98
C SER A 112 -12.66 -12.36 -11.58
N HIS A 113 -12.68 -13.44 -10.79
CA HIS A 113 -13.25 -13.43 -9.43
C HIS A 113 -12.27 -12.88 -8.39
N VAL A 114 -10.98 -13.24 -8.48
CA VAL A 114 -9.93 -12.70 -7.60
C VAL A 114 -9.69 -11.22 -7.90
N HIS A 115 -9.71 -10.81 -9.18
CA HIS A 115 -9.59 -9.41 -9.57
C HIS A 115 -10.82 -8.59 -9.15
N HIS A 116 -12.03 -9.17 -9.21
CA HIS A 116 -13.24 -8.50 -8.70
C HIS A 116 -13.20 -8.36 -7.17
N SER A 117 -12.76 -9.38 -6.44
CA SER A 117 -12.64 -9.37 -4.99
C SER A 117 -11.56 -8.37 -4.53
N MET A 118 -10.39 -8.36 -5.18
CA MET A 118 -9.33 -7.38 -4.91
C MET A 118 -9.75 -5.94 -5.25
N ASN A 119 -10.43 -5.71 -6.38
CA ASN A 119 -10.93 -4.37 -6.73
C ASN A 119 -12.02 -3.88 -5.77
N THR A 120 -12.84 -4.81 -5.25
CA THR A 120 -13.85 -4.50 -4.24
C THR A 120 -13.18 -4.13 -2.91
N VAL A 121 -12.16 -4.85 -2.47
CA VAL A 121 -11.41 -4.48 -1.25
C VAL A 121 -10.69 -3.13 -1.44
N MET A 122 -10.08 -2.87 -2.59
CA MET A 122 -9.37 -1.62 -2.87
C MET A 122 -10.29 -0.39 -2.94
N SER A 123 -11.54 -0.54 -3.39
CA SER A 123 -12.50 0.58 -3.44
C SER A 123 -13.02 1.02 -2.07
N HIS A 124 -12.87 0.17 -1.04
CA HIS A 124 -13.22 0.49 0.35
C HIS A 124 -12.05 1.07 1.14
N ILE A 125 -10.82 0.99 0.63
CA ILE A 125 -9.60 1.52 1.26
C ILE A 125 -9.34 2.98 0.84
N VAL A 126 -9.90 3.45 -0.28
CA VAL A 126 -9.82 4.86 -0.68
C VAL A 126 -10.88 5.66 0.10
N PRO A 127 -10.52 6.63 0.96
CA PRO A 127 -11.52 7.52 1.54
C PRO A 127 -12.21 8.27 0.40
N LYS A 128 -13.55 8.33 0.44
CA LYS A 128 -14.37 9.11 -0.50
C LYS A 128 -13.97 10.59 -0.39
N GLY A 129 -12.97 10.99 -1.17
CA GLY A 129 -12.69 12.38 -1.48
C GLY A 129 -13.76 12.90 -2.42
N ASP A 130 -14.30 14.06 -2.08
CA ASP A 130 -15.43 14.69 -2.75
C ASP A 130 -15.24 14.80 -4.27
N SER A 131 -16.35 14.57 -4.98
CA SER A 131 -16.43 14.60 -6.43
C SER A 131 -16.10 15.99 -6.98
N ILE A 132 -14.92 16.14 -7.59
CA ILE A 132 -14.64 17.29 -8.46
C ILE A 132 -15.31 16.99 -9.80
N VAL A 133 -16.40 17.71 -10.06
CA VAL A 133 -17.07 17.77 -11.36
C VAL A 133 -16.13 18.44 -12.36
N THR A 134 -15.60 17.70 -13.33
CA THR A 134 -14.89 18.27 -14.49
C THR A 134 -15.88 18.52 -15.62
N THR A 135 -16.30 19.76 -15.82
CA THR A 135 -16.97 20.21 -17.04
C THR A 135 -15.96 20.61 -18.11
N GLU A 136 -15.98 19.83 -19.21
CA GLU A 136 -15.81 20.17 -20.62
C GLU A 136 -15.10 21.49 -21.04
N THR A 137 -14.05 21.29 -21.85
CA THR A 137 -13.62 22.04 -23.05
C THR A 137 -13.71 23.56 -23.09
N GLU A 138 -12.55 24.21 -23.11
CA GLU A 138 -12.35 25.43 -23.90
C GLU A 138 -11.08 25.34 -24.78
N LYS A 139 -11.31 25.66 -26.05
CA LYS A 139 -10.34 25.74 -27.15
C LYS A 139 -9.39 26.91 -26.90
N PHE A 140 -8.07 26.67 -27.00
CA PHE A 140 -7.12 27.75 -27.24
C PHE A 140 -7.04 28.03 -28.73
N ALA A 141 -7.55 29.20 -29.14
CA ALA A 141 -7.18 29.89 -30.35
C ALA A 141 -6.65 31.27 -29.94
N TYR A 142 -5.34 31.47 -30.10
CA TYR A 142 -4.66 32.60 -30.77
C TYR A 142 -3.16 32.48 -30.55
#